data_AF-A0A392PM12-F1
#
_entry.id   AF-A0A392PM12-F1
#
_cell.length_a   1.000
_cell.length_b   1.000
_cell.length_c   1.000
_cell.angle_alpha   90.00
_cell.angle_beta   90.00
_cell.angle_gamma   90.00
#
_symmetry.space_group_name_H-M   'P 1'
#
loop_
_entity.id
_entity.type
_entity.pdbx_description
1 polymer ?
#
loop_
_entity_poly.entity_id
_entity_poly.type
_entity_poly.pdbx_seq_one_letter_code
_entity_poly.pdbx_strand_id
1 'polypeptide(L)'
;MCNMLLRSILLEQQPRKMWQRTVTIFLSSLMVTTSAEERESVCSVVNVVKSHANTLEKFREDHAGQATSIEHRACETFQQEYMDYEPSGTTPIRCEPEVPSKGTIDSLRTLPVEALLEEFRENNSYESS
;
A
#
# COMPACT_ATOMS: atom_id res chain seq x y z
N MET A 1 17.17 -41.86 -25.55
CA MET A 1 17.51 -40.84 -24.53
C MET A 1 16.85 -41.08 -23.15
N CYS A 2 15.57 -41.43 -23.05
CA CYS A 2 14.88 -41.64 -21.75
C CYS A 2 15.54 -42.65 -20.78
N ASN A 3 16.06 -43.77 -21.28
CA ASN A 3 16.65 -44.82 -20.42
C ASN A 3 17.97 -44.40 -19.75
N MET A 4 18.75 -43.50 -20.35
CA MET A 4 19.99 -43.00 -19.73
C MET A 4 19.68 -41.99 -18.63
N LEU A 5 18.73 -41.08 -18.86
CA LEU A 5 18.25 -40.13 -17.86
C LEU A 5 17.68 -40.82 -16.62
N LEU A 6 16.89 -41.89 -16.80
CA LEU A 6 16.34 -42.65 -15.68
C LEU A 6 17.45 -43.32 -14.83
N ARG A 7 18.47 -43.89 -15.48
CA ARG A 7 19.62 -44.50 -14.79
C ARG A 7 20.46 -43.47 -14.04
N SER A 8 20.66 -42.28 -14.61
CA SER A 8 21.36 -41.18 -13.94
C SER A 8 20.62 -40.69 -12.69
N ILE A 9 19.30 -40.50 -12.77
CA ILE A 9 18.48 -40.12 -11.60
C ILE A 9 18.51 -41.22 -10.54
N LEU A 10 18.41 -42.49 -10.93
CA LEU A 10 18.45 -43.61 -10.00
C LEU A 10 19.82 -43.70 -9.29
N LEU A 11 20.92 -43.54 -10.04
CA LEU A 11 22.29 -43.54 -9.52
C LEU A 11 22.56 -42.35 -8.59
N GLU A 12 21.91 -41.20 -8.79
CA GLU A 12 22.04 -40.05 -7.89
C GLU A 12 21.11 -40.12 -6.67
N GLN A 13 20.01 -40.87 -6.79
CA GLN A 13 19.11 -41.19 -5.67
C GLN A 13 19.72 -42.22 -4.71
N GLN A 14 20.53 -43.17 -5.19
CA GLN A 14 21.20 -44.17 -4.33
C GLN A 14 22.07 -43.58 -3.22
N PRO A 15 23.01 -42.65 -3.50
CA PRO A 15 23.85 -42.05 -2.47
C PRO A 15 23.02 -41.19 -1.51
N ARG A 16 21.97 -40.49 -1.98
CA ARG A 16 21.04 -39.75 -1.10
C ARG A 16 20.32 -40.67 -0.11
N LYS A 17 19.80 -41.81 -0.59
CA LYS A 17 19.13 -42.82 0.26
C LYS A 17 20.09 -43.49 1.23
N MET A 18 21.32 -43.78 0.78
CA MET A 18 22.37 -44.32 1.65
C MET A 18 22.76 -43.32 2.73
N TRP A 19 22.97 -42.05 2.37
CA TRP A 19 23.27 -40.97 3.31
C TRP A 19 22.15 -40.80 4.35
N GLN A 20 20.90 -40.76 3.90
CA GLN A 20 19.75 -40.71 4.80
C GLN A 20 19.74 -41.88 5.77
N ARG A 21 19.94 -43.11 5.29
CA ARG A 21 20.01 -44.31 6.14
C ARG A 21 21.15 -44.23 7.16
N THR A 22 22.35 -43.83 6.74
CA THR A 22 23.51 -43.70 7.63
C THR A 22 23.27 -42.63 8.70
N VAL A 23 22.72 -41.47 8.32
CA VAL A 23 22.35 -40.41 9.25
C VAL A 23 21.28 -40.87 10.23
N THR A 24 20.25 -41.58 9.76
CA THR A 24 19.21 -42.15 10.63
C THR A 24 19.81 -43.11 11.64
N ILE A 25 20.66 -44.05 11.21
CA ILE A 25 21.32 -45.03 12.10
C ILE A 25 22.19 -44.30 13.14
N PHE A 26 22.97 -43.30 12.72
CA PHE A 26 23.83 -42.53 13.62
C PHE A 26 23.02 -41.75 14.66
N LEU A 27 21.95 -41.07 14.24
CA LEU A 27 21.04 -40.35 15.14
C LEU A 27 20.32 -41.29 16.11
N SER A 28 19.89 -42.47 15.65
CA SER A 28 19.28 -43.49 16.51
C SER A 28 20.27 -44.04 17.54
N SER A 29 21.51 -44.31 17.15
CA SER A 29 22.57 -44.78 18.06
C SER A 29 22.96 -43.71 19.08
N LEU A 30 23.06 -42.45 18.63
CA LEU A 30 23.36 -41.32 19.51
C LEU A 30 22.28 -41.14 20.58
N MET A 31 21.01 -41.25 20.20
CA MET A 31 19.86 -41.20 21.12
C MET A 31 19.84 -42.32 22.18
N VAL A 32 20.46 -43.47 21.90
CA VAL A 32 20.57 -44.58 22.86
C VAL A 32 21.69 -44.34 23.89
N THR A 33 22.71 -43.55 23.52
CA THR A 33 23.90 -43.30 24.37
C THR A 33 23.82 -42.03 25.22
N THR A 34 22.92 -41.11 24.89
CA THR A 34 22.67 -39.86 25.63
C THR A 34 21.82 -40.10 26.89
N SER A 35 22.11 -39.38 27.97
CA SER A 35 21.33 -39.44 29.21
C SER A 35 19.89 -38.95 29.02
N ALA A 36 18.97 -39.36 29.92
CA ALA A 36 17.57 -38.95 29.82
C ALA A 36 17.40 -37.41 29.88
N GLU A 37 18.19 -36.73 30.70
CA GLU A 37 18.19 -35.27 30.87
C GLU A 37 18.66 -34.56 29.60
N GLU A 38 19.76 -35.03 28.97
CA GLU A 38 20.22 -34.49 27.69
C GLU A 38 19.20 -34.72 26.57
N ARG A 39 18.55 -35.88 26.56
CA ARG A 39 17.49 -36.19 25.57
C ARG A 39 16.28 -35.28 25.75
N GLU A 40 15.85 -35.02 26.98
CA GLU A 40 14.76 -34.10 27.28
C GLU A 40 15.12 -32.68 26.84
N SER A 41 16.32 -32.22 27.16
CA SER A 41 16.84 -30.92 26.74
C SER A 41 16.86 -30.77 25.21
N VAL A 42 17.44 -31.74 24.49
CA VAL A 42 17.46 -31.75 23.01
C VAL A 42 16.05 -31.77 22.43
N CYS A 43 15.15 -32.59 22.99
CA CYS A 43 13.77 -32.69 22.53
C CYS A 43 13.01 -31.37 22.72
N SER A 44 13.22 -30.71 23.86
CA SER A 44 12.67 -29.37 24.15
C SER A 44 13.13 -28.35 23.10
N VAL A 45 14.43 -28.27 22.81
CA VAL A 45 14.98 -27.37 21.79
C VAL A 45 14.39 -27.68 20.41
N VAL A 46 14.33 -28.95 20.02
CA VAL A 46 13.75 -29.36 18.72
C VAL A 46 12.29 -28.95 18.61
N ASN A 47 11.51 -29.09 19.69
CA ASN A 47 10.11 -28.70 19.71
C ASN A 47 9.95 -27.17 19.57
N VAL A 48 10.79 -26.38 20.25
CA VAL A 48 10.80 -24.92 20.10
C VAL A 48 11.16 -24.52 18.68
N VAL A 49 12.21 -25.10 18.09
CA VAL A 49 12.62 -24.82 16.70
C VAL A 49 11.50 -25.18 15.72
N LYS A 50 10.84 -26.33 15.92
CA LYS A 50 9.71 -26.75 15.08
C LYS A 50 8.53 -25.79 15.21
N SER A 51 8.22 -25.34 16.43
CA SER A 51 7.18 -24.33 16.67
C SER A 51 7.50 -23.03 15.92
N HIS A 52 8.75 -22.56 16.03
CA HIS A 52 9.19 -21.34 15.35
C HIS A 52 9.14 -21.47 13.82
N ALA A 53 9.53 -22.63 13.28
CA ALA A 53 9.44 -22.90 11.84
C ALA A 53 7.99 -22.79 11.34
N ASN A 54 7.03 -23.35 12.08
CA ASN A 54 5.60 -23.25 11.75
C ASN A 54 5.10 -21.81 11.83
N THR A 55 5.55 -21.02 12.82
CA THR A 55 5.20 -19.60 12.92
C THR A 55 5.73 -18.81 11.71
N LEU A 56 6.96 -19.08 11.28
CA LEU A 56 7.56 -18.40 10.13
C LEU A 56 6.85 -18.77 8.82
N GLU A 57 6.45 -20.03 8.68
CA GLU A 57 5.66 -20.50 7.53
C GLU A 57 4.33 -19.74 7.42
N LYS A 58 3.56 -19.68 8.52
CA LYS A 58 2.32 -18.91 8.58
C LYS A 58 2.54 -17.43 8.28
N PHE A 59 3.56 -16.82 8.89
CA PHE A 59 3.89 -15.42 8.63
C PHE A 59 4.18 -15.17 7.14
N ARG A 60 4.89 -16.10 6.48
CA ARG A 60 5.19 -16.01 5.05
C ARG A 60 3.93 -16.11 4.19
N GLU A 61 3.01 -17.00 4.53
CA GLU A 61 1.71 -17.14 3.86
C GLU A 61 0.84 -15.90 4.02
N ASP A 62 0.72 -15.39 5.25
CA ASP A 62 -0.03 -14.18 5.56
C ASP A 62 0.55 -12.96 4.82
N HIS A 63 1.87 -12.79 4.85
CA HIS A 63 2.56 -11.71 4.15
C HIS A 63 2.36 -11.80 2.64
N ALA A 64 2.43 -13.00 2.05
CA ALA A 64 2.16 -13.19 0.64
C ALA A 64 0.73 -12.79 0.27
N GLY A 65 -0.27 -13.20 1.08
CA GLY A 65 -1.66 -12.81 0.89
C GLY A 65 -1.88 -11.29 1.00
N GLN A 66 -1.24 -10.65 1.98
CA GLN A 66 -1.31 -9.19 2.15
C GLN A 66 -0.67 -8.44 0.97
N ALA A 67 0.51 -8.88 0.52
CA ALA A 67 1.18 -8.29 -0.64
C ALA A 67 0.29 -8.35 -1.90
N THR A 68 -0.31 -9.50 -2.18
CA THR A 68 -1.26 -9.67 -3.29
C THR A 68 -2.50 -8.77 -3.12
N SER A 69 -3.03 -8.62 -1.90
CA SER A 69 -4.18 -7.74 -1.64
C SER A 69 -3.84 -6.26 -1.87
N ILE A 70 -2.64 -5.82 -1.48
CA ILE A 70 -2.16 -4.45 -1.73
C ILE A 70 -1.99 -4.21 -3.22
N GLU A 71 -1.37 -5.13 -3.95
CA GLU A 71 -1.18 -5.03 -5.40
C GLU A 71 -2.52 -4.94 -6.13
N HIS A 72 -3.48 -5.81 -5.78
CA HIS A 72 -4.83 -5.77 -6.32
C HIS A 72 -5.49 -4.41 -6.11
N ARG A 73 -5.48 -3.91 -4.87
CA ARG A 73 -6.09 -2.60 -4.54
C ARG A 73 -5.40 -1.45 -5.26
N ALA A 74 -4.08 -1.47 -5.38
CA ALA A 74 -3.36 -0.45 -6.13
C ALA A 74 -3.77 -0.44 -7.61
N CYS A 75 -3.91 -1.62 -8.24
CA CYS A 75 -4.35 -1.72 -9.63
C CYS A 75 -5.81 -1.25 -9.80
N GLU A 76 -6.71 -1.71 -8.95
CA GLU A 76 -8.12 -1.31 -8.94
C GLU A 76 -8.25 0.23 -8.81
N THR A 77 -7.64 0.80 -7.78
CA THR A 77 -7.73 2.25 -7.53
C THR A 77 -7.04 3.07 -8.62
N PHE A 78 -5.79 2.78 -8.98
CA PHE A 78 -5.00 3.69 -9.82
C PHE A 78 -5.07 3.40 -11.33
N GLN A 79 -5.45 2.20 -11.74
CA GLN A 79 -5.54 1.86 -13.17
C GLN A 79 -6.99 1.78 -13.65
N GLN A 80 -7.92 1.34 -12.79
CA GLN A 80 -9.32 1.15 -13.20
C GLN A 80 -10.21 2.31 -12.78
N GLU A 81 -10.09 2.76 -11.52
CA GLU A 81 -10.97 3.79 -10.96
C GLU A 81 -10.43 5.22 -11.10
N TYR A 82 -9.10 5.39 -11.10
CA TYR A 82 -8.48 6.70 -11.31
C TYR A 82 -8.63 7.09 -12.78
N MET A 83 -9.77 7.71 -13.09
CA MET A 83 -9.94 8.47 -14.32
C MET A 83 -9.06 9.70 -14.25
N ASP A 84 -8.36 10.00 -15.36
CA ASP A 84 -7.68 11.27 -15.54
C ASP A 84 -8.65 12.38 -15.10
N TYR A 85 -8.21 13.23 -14.17
CA TYR A 85 -8.98 14.37 -13.75
C TYR A 85 -9.21 15.25 -14.98
N GLU A 86 -10.35 15.08 -15.63
CA GLU A 86 -10.84 16.02 -16.62
C GLU A 86 -11.08 17.32 -15.86
N PRO A 87 -10.36 18.41 -16.20
CA PRO A 87 -10.53 19.69 -15.53
C PRO A 87 -11.92 20.23 -15.86
N SER A 88 -12.91 19.83 -15.05
CA SER A 88 -14.31 20.26 -15.13
C SER A 88 -14.52 21.67 -14.58
N GLY A 89 -13.49 22.25 -13.97
CA GLY A 89 -13.51 23.62 -13.48
C GLY A 89 -13.08 24.60 -14.58
N THR A 90 -14.00 25.44 -15.04
CA THR A 90 -13.62 26.77 -15.53
C THR A 90 -12.90 27.47 -14.39
N THR A 91 -11.59 27.67 -14.51
CA THR A 91 -10.86 28.56 -13.60
C THR A 91 -11.57 29.91 -13.64
N PRO A 92 -12.12 30.43 -12.51
CA PRO A 92 -12.77 31.73 -12.52
C PRO A 92 -11.76 32.75 -13.02
N ILE A 93 -12.07 33.38 -14.14
CA ILE A 93 -11.24 34.46 -14.68
C ILE A 93 -11.26 35.55 -13.61
N ARG A 94 -10.08 36.06 -13.23
CA ARG A 94 -9.98 37.23 -12.37
C ARG A 94 -10.69 38.39 -13.07
N CYS A 95 -11.95 38.63 -12.73
CA CYS A 95 -12.64 39.86 -13.07
C CYS A 95 -11.93 40.96 -12.30
N GLU A 96 -11.12 41.78 -12.98
CA GLU A 96 -10.63 43.00 -12.33
C GLU A 96 -11.86 43.83 -11.96
N PRO A 97 -11.99 44.25 -10.68
CA PRO A 97 -13.09 45.12 -10.30
C PRO A 97 -13.02 46.35 -11.20
N GLU A 98 -14.15 46.72 -11.80
CA GLU A 98 -14.23 47.88 -12.67
C GLU A 98 -13.91 49.13 -11.85
N VAL A 99 -12.70 49.66 -12.02
CA VAL A 99 -12.25 50.84 -11.28
C VAL A 99 -12.75 52.08 -12.02
N PRO A 100 -13.46 53.00 -11.35
CA PRO A 100 -13.97 54.20 -11.99
C PRO A 100 -12.82 55.04 -12.55
N SER A 101 -13.02 55.55 -13.77
CA SER A 101 -12.04 56.43 -14.42
C SER A 101 -11.90 57.76 -13.68
N LYS A 102 -10.77 58.46 -13.86
CA LYS A 102 -10.60 59.81 -13.32
C LYS A 102 -11.74 60.76 -13.72
N GLY A 103 -12.24 60.67 -14.95
CA GLY A 103 -13.36 61.49 -15.40
C GLY A 103 -14.63 61.21 -14.62
N THR A 104 -14.91 59.94 -14.32
CA THR A 104 -16.03 59.52 -13.48
C THR A 104 -15.90 60.09 -12.07
N ILE A 105 -14.72 59.97 -11.47
CA ILE A 105 -14.43 60.51 -10.12
C ILE A 105 -14.59 62.03 -10.10
N ASP A 106 -14.07 62.73 -11.11
CA ASP A 106 -14.13 64.18 -11.19
C ASP A 106 -15.58 64.67 -11.34
N SER A 107 -16.39 64.02 -12.19
CA SER A 107 -17.82 64.31 -12.32
C SER A 107 -18.56 64.15 -11.00
N LEU A 108 -18.36 63.04 -10.29
CA LEU A 108 -19.01 62.81 -8.99
C LEU A 108 -18.62 63.87 -7.95
N ARG A 109 -17.37 64.32 -7.95
CA ARG A 109 -16.90 65.36 -7.02
C ARG A 109 -17.47 66.75 -7.31
N THR A 110 -17.98 67.00 -8.51
CA THR A 110 -18.63 68.29 -8.85
C THR A 110 -20.08 68.37 -8.42
N LEU A 111 -20.69 67.24 -8.05
CA LEU A 111 -22.07 67.20 -7.56
C LEU A 111 -22.12 67.55 -6.06
N PRO A 112 -23.16 68.27 -5.61
CA PRO A 112 -23.38 68.47 -4.18
C PRO A 112 -23.69 67.14 -3.50
N VAL A 113 -23.28 67.00 -2.23
CA VAL A 113 -23.40 65.75 -1.47
C VAL A 113 -24.86 65.30 -1.37
N GLU A 114 -25.79 66.23 -1.29
CA GLU A 114 -27.23 65.96 -1.23
C GLU A 114 -27.74 65.29 -2.51
N ALA A 115 -27.24 65.68 -3.68
CA ALA A 115 -27.62 65.06 -4.94
C ALA A 115 -27.05 63.64 -5.07
N LEU A 116 -25.79 63.44 -4.64
CA LEU A 116 -25.16 62.11 -4.63
C LEU A 116 -25.89 61.14 -3.69
N LEU A 117 -26.31 61.63 -2.52
CA LEU A 117 -27.06 60.82 -1.54
C LEU A 117 -28.42 60.40 -2.07
N GLU A 118 -29.12 61.27 -2.79
CA GLU A 118 -30.42 60.94 -3.37
C GLU A 118 -30.29 59.91 -4.50
N GLU A 119 -29.35 60.12 -5.42
CA GLU A 119 -29.05 59.16 -6.51
C GLU A 119 -28.65 57.78 -5.95
N PHE A 120 -27.86 57.75 -4.87
CA PHE A 120 -27.47 56.49 -4.25
C PHE A 120 -28.68 55.72 -3.67
N ARG A 121 -29.61 56.42 -3.00
CA ARG A 121 -30.81 55.83 -2.41
C ARG A 121 -31.76 55.26 -3.46
N GLU A 122 -31.91 55.95 -4.58
CA GLU A 122 -32.76 55.50 -5.70
C GLU A 122 -32.20 54.21 -6.33
N ASN A 123 -30.89 54.18 -6.59
CA ASN A 123 -30.22 53.07 -7.28
C ASN A 123 -29.92 51.85 -6.40
N ASN A 124 -29.89 52.02 -5.08
CA ASN A 124 -29.61 50.96 -4.11
C ASN A 124 -30.78 50.77 -3.14
N SER A 125 -32.00 50.99 -3.62
CA SER A 125 -33.19 50.69 -2.85
C SER A 125 -33.13 49.21 -2.42
N TYR A 126 -33.09 49.00 -1.10
CA TYR A 126 -33.11 47.66 -0.52
C TYR A 126 -34.40 46.99 -0.98
N GLU A 127 -34.34 46.03 -1.90
CA GLU A 127 -35.35 44.96 -1.93
C GLU A 127 -35.22 44.22 -0.60
N SER A 128 -36.07 44.60 0.35
CA SER A 128 -36.25 43.84 1.59
C SER A 128 -36.86 42.50 1.18
N SER A 129 -36.03 41.47 1.10
CA SER A 129 -36.47 40.07 1.00
C SER A 129 -37.12 39.61 2.30
#